data_AF-A0A8C5XA22-F1
#
_entry.id   AF-A0A8C5XA22-F1
#
_cell.length_a   1.000
_cell.length_b   1.000
_cell.length_c   1.000
_cell.angle_alpha   90.00
_cell.angle_beta   90.00
_cell.angle_gamma   90.00
#
_symmetry.space_group_name_H-M   'P 1'
#
loop_
_entity.id
_entity.type
_entity.pdbx_description
1 polymer ?
#
loop_
_entity_poly.entity_id
_entity_poly.type
_entity_poly.pdbx_seq_one_letter_code
_entity_poly.pdbx_strand_id
1 'polypeptide(L)'
;MNSDTTALHKVASSPTNTDVNYVIKEHYNYTGKLNESVESGIKVTSVVFIIICCFIILENIFVLLTIWKTKKFHRPMYYFIGNLALSDLLAGVAYTANLLLSGHKTYSLTPNQWFVREGSMFVALSASVFSLLAIAIERYITMLKMKLHNGSNSFRSFLLISACWVISAILGGLPIMGWNCKDLLSNCSTVLPLYHKHYILFCTTVFTGLLLSIVVLYCRIYSMVRTRSRRLTFRKNITKATRSSEKSLALLKTVIIVLSVFIACWAPLFILLLLDVGCKVKACPILYKAEYFLVLAVLNSATNPIIYTLTNKEMRRAFIKILCCCKCPPADSGTKFKRPIIGGMEFSRSKSDNSSHPQKEDGDHPETIMSSGNVTSSS
;
A
#
# COMPACT_ATOMS: atom_id res chain seq x y z
N MET A 1 38.97 -44.37 46.41
CA MET A 1 39.23 -44.67 44.99
C MET A 1 38.04 -45.50 44.52
N ASN A 2 37.05 -44.85 43.90
CA ASN A 2 36.82 -44.84 42.44
C ASN A 2 36.33 -46.22 41.94
N SER A 3 35.21 -46.41 41.25
CA SER A 3 34.29 -45.47 40.58
C SER A 3 32.97 -46.15 40.25
N ASP A 4 31.92 -45.32 40.19
CA ASP A 4 30.61 -45.56 39.59
C ASP A 4 30.64 -46.07 38.14
N THR A 5 29.59 -46.80 37.74
CA THR A 5 29.07 -46.76 36.36
C THR A 5 27.59 -47.15 36.33
N THR A 6 26.75 -46.21 36.76
CA THR A 6 25.31 -46.21 36.53
C THR A 6 25.05 -45.81 35.08
N ALA A 7 24.63 -46.76 34.24
CA ALA A 7 24.16 -46.49 32.89
C ALA A 7 22.78 -45.82 32.95
N LEU A 8 22.77 -44.49 32.81
CA LEU A 8 21.56 -43.67 32.74
C LEU A 8 20.94 -43.80 31.34
N HIS A 9 19.99 -44.72 31.19
CA HIS A 9 19.10 -44.76 30.02
C HIS A 9 18.22 -43.49 30.04
N LYS A 10 18.63 -42.48 29.27
CA LYS A 10 17.85 -41.27 28.99
C LYS A 10 16.69 -41.67 28.07
N VAL A 11 15.55 -41.99 28.67
CA VAL A 11 14.28 -42.17 27.94
C VAL A 11 13.94 -40.83 27.31
N ALA A 12 14.09 -40.72 25.99
CA ALA A 12 13.57 -39.61 25.21
C ALA A 12 12.03 -39.75 25.15
N SER A 13 11.35 -39.26 26.18
CA SER A 13 9.90 -39.11 26.17
C SER A 13 9.52 -38.06 25.12
N SER A 14 8.80 -38.47 24.09
CA SER A 14 8.11 -37.55 23.18
C SER A 14 7.19 -36.66 24.02
N PRO A 15 7.22 -35.32 23.86
CA PRO A 15 6.46 -34.44 24.74
C PRO A 15 4.96 -34.67 24.55
N THR A 16 4.27 -34.92 25.66
CA THR A 16 2.80 -35.05 25.67
C THR A 16 2.17 -33.70 25.29
N ASN A 17 0.97 -33.69 24.70
CA ASN A 17 0.26 -32.43 24.35
C ASN A 17 0.12 -31.45 25.54
N THR A 18 0.15 -31.96 26.77
CA THR A 18 0.20 -31.18 28.01
C THR A 18 1.51 -30.40 28.19
N ASP A 19 2.66 -30.95 27.80
CA ASP A 19 3.97 -30.26 27.84
C ASP A 19 4.08 -29.17 26.78
N VAL A 20 3.44 -29.36 25.61
CA VAL A 20 3.56 -28.44 24.48
C VAL A 20 2.83 -27.11 24.75
N ASN A 21 1.70 -27.16 25.44
CA ASN A 21 0.94 -25.97 25.84
C ASN A 21 1.60 -25.22 27.03
N TYR A 22 2.42 -25.92 27.83
CA TYR A 22 3.12 -25.33 28.97
C TYR A 22 4.01 -24.16 28.54
N VAL A 23 4.75 -24.31 27.43
CA VAL A 23 5.66 -23.27 26.92
C VAL A 23 4.92 -21.95 26.68
N ILE A 24 3.74 -21.98 26.05
CA ILE A 24 2.96 -20.77 25.81
C ILE A 24 2.50 -20.16 27.13
N LYS A 25 1.97 -20.97 28.05
CA LYS A 25 1.52 -20.48 29.36
C LYS A 25 2.66 -19.83 30.15
N GLU A 26 3.84 -20.43 30.14
CA GLU A 26 5.04 -19.92 30.81
C GLU A 26 5.45 -18.54 30.27
N HIS A 27 5.52 -18.38 28.95
CA HIS A 27 5.88 -17.12 28.30
C HIS A 27 4.82 -16.03 28.53
N TYR A 28 3.54 -16.38 28.50
CA TYR A 28 2.45 -15.46 28.82
C TYR A 28 2.44 -15.07 30.30
N ASN A 29 2.81 -15.97 31.21
CA ASN A 29 2.93 -15.66 32.65
C ASN A 29 4.11 -14.72 32.92
N TYR A 30 5.26 -15.00 32.30
CA TYR A 30 6.44 -14.15 32.38
C TYR A 30 6.16 -12.73 31.88
N THR A 31 5.45 -12.59 30.76
CA THR A 31 5.05 -11.28 30.22
C THR A 31 3.88 -10.63 30.95
N GLY A 32 3.23 -11.32 31.91
CA GLY A 32 2.08 -10.80 32.64
C GLY A 32 0.80 -10.72 31.80
N LYS A 33 0.70 -11.54 30.74
CA LYS A 33 -0.46 -11.66 29.84
C LYS A 33 -1.30 -12.92 30.10
N LEU A 34 -0.90 -13.76 31.06
CA LEU A 34 -1.69 -14.93 31.45
C LEU A 34 -2.92 -14.48 32.23
N ASN A 35 -4.10 -14.65 31.64
CA ASN A 35 -5.38 -14.39 32.29
C ASN A 35 -6.26 -15.64 32.19
N GLU A 36 -6.22 -16.49 33.21
CA GLU A 36 -7.04 -17.71 33.29
C GLU A 36 -8.50 -17.43 33.71
N SER A 37 -8.79 -16.22 34.21
CA SER A 37 -10.10 -15.83 34.76
C SER A 37 -11.03 -15.12 33.77
N VAL A 38 -10.63 -14.93 32.51
CA VAL A 38 -11.46 -14.21 31.54
C VAL A 38 -12.51 -15.16 30.95
N GLU A 39 -13.77 -14.81 31.22
CA GLU A 39 -14.99 -15.40 30.67
C GLU A 39 -14.87 -15.65 29.15
N SER A 40 -15.42 -16.77 28.70
CA SER A 40 -15.35 -17.31 27.32
C SER A 40 -16.15 -16.50 26.28
N GLY A 41 -16.17 -15.17 26.41
CA GLY A 41 -16.80 -14.24 25.49
C GLY A 41 -15.80 -13.53 24.57
N ILE A 42 -16.20 -13.29 23.32
CA ILE A 42 -15.46 -12.41 22.41
C ILE A 42 -15.65 -10.97 22.92
N LYS A 43 -14.55 -10.25 23.17
CA LYS A 43 -14.62 -8.83 23.56
C LYS A 43 -15.31 -8.03 22.46
N VAL A 44 -16.14 -7.05 22.85
CA VAL A 44 -16.81 -6.13 21.90
C VAL A 44 -15.80 -5.47 20.96
N THR A 45 -14.60 -5.15 21.45
CA THR A 45 -13.50 -4.60 20.65
C THR A 45 -13.05 -5.55 19.53
N SER A 46 -12.95 -6.85 19.81
CA SER A 46 -12.60 -7.87 18.81
C SER A 46 -13.68 -8.00 17.73
N VAL A 47 -14.96 -7.87 18.08
CA VAL A 47 -16.07 -7.87 17.11
C VAL A 47 -15.94 -6.69 16.14
N VAL A 48 -15.68 -5.49 16.66
CA VAL A 48 -15.46 -4.28 15.83
C VAL A 48 -14.26 -4.49 14.90
N PHE A 49 -13.16 -5.03 15.40
CA PHE A 49 -11.96 -5.28 14.59
C PHE A 49 -12.19 -6.33 13.51
N ILE A 50 -12.99 -7.38 13.78
CA ILE A 50 -13.38 -8.37 12.77
C ILE A 50 -14.20 -7.71 11.65
N ILE A 51 -15.14 -6.83 11.98
CA ILE A 51 -15.93 -6.09 10.97
C ILE A 51 -15.01 -5.27 10.06
N ILE A 52 -14.02 -4.58 10.64
CA ILE A 52 -13.01 -3.83 9.89
C ILE A 52 -12.21 -4.76 8.97
N CYS A 53 -11.80 -5.95 9.44
CA CYS A 53 -11.09 -6.93 8.61
C CYS A 53 -11.95 -7.44 7.46
N CYS A 54 -13.22 -7.74 7.70
CA CYS A 54 -14.16 -8.16 6.65
C CYS A 54 -14.28 -7.09 5.56
N PHE A 55 -14.33 -5.81 5.94
CA PHE A 55 -14.33 -4.71 4.99
C PHE A 55 -13.05 -4.69 4.14
N ILE A 56 -11.88 -4.79 4.77
CA ILE A 56 -10.57 -4.85 4.08
C ILE A 56 -10.51 -6.02 3.10
N ILE A 57 -10.98 -7.20 3.50
CA ILE A 57 -11.02 -8.40 2.66
C ILE A 57 -11.91 -8.15 1.43
N LEU A 58 -13.13 -7.65 1.64
CA LEU A 58 -14.09 -7.39 0.55
C LEU A 58 -13.55 -6.34 -0.44
N GLU A 59 -12.99 -5.24 0.05
CA GLU A 59 -12.42 -4.20 -0.81
C GLU A 59 -11.27 -4.73 -1.68
N ASN A 60 -10.36 -5.52 -1.09
CA ASN A 60 -9.22 -6.06 -1.83
C ASN A 60 -9.62 -7.20 -2.79
N ILE A 61 -10.63 -8.02 -2.45
CA ILE A 61 -11.26 -8.94 -3.40
C ILE A 61 -11.78 -8.15 -4.61
N PHE A 62 -12.44 -7.03 -4.37
CA PHE A 62 -13.01 -6.21 -5.44
C PHE A 62 -11.93 -5.60 -6.36
N VAL A 63 -10.78 -5.18 -5.80
CA VAL A 63 -9.61 -4.74 -6.59
C VAL A 63 -9.13 -5.88 -7.50
N LEU A 64 -8.94 -7.08 -6.94
CA LEU A 64 -8.48 -8.26 -7.68
C LEU A 64 -9.44 -8.64 -8.81
N LEU A 65 -10.74 -8.68 -8.53
CA LEU A 65 -11.79 -8.93 -9.52
C LEU A 65 -11.78 -7.90 -10.65
N THR A 66 -11.56 -6.63 -10.32
CA THR A 66 -11.49 -5.54 -11.30
C THR A 66 -10.33 -5.71 -12.26
N ILE A 67 -9.15 -6.07 -11.74
CA ILE A 67 -7.95 -6.35 -12.54
C ILE A 67 -8.17 -7.56 -13.43
N TRP A 68 -8.71 -8.65 -12.87
CA TRP A 68 -8.94 -9.90 -13.60
C TRP A 68 -9.94 -9.76 -14.76
N LYS A 69 -11.07 -9.06 -14.54
CA LYS A 69 -12.09 -8.88 -15.59
C LYS A 69 -11.69 -7.88 -16.67
N THR A 70 -10.82 -6.92 -16.37
CA THR A 70 -10.51 -5.82 -17.29
C THR A 70 -9.27 -6.13 -18.11
N LYS A 71 -9.43 -6.59 -19.37
CA LYS A 71 -8.29 -6.92 -20.27
C LYS A 71 -7.24 -5.80 -20.38
N LYS A 72 -7.66 -4.54 -20.31
CA LYS A 72 -6.78 -3.37 -20.36
C LYS A 72 -5.80 -3.28 -19.17
N PHE A 73 -6.11 -3.94 -18.06
CA PHE A 73 -5.29 -3.98 -16.85
C PHE A 73 -4.30 -5.14 -16.83
N HIS A 74 -4.18 -5.97 -17.88
CA HIS A 74 -3.10 -6.94 -18.00
C HIS A 74 -1.79 -6.29 -18.45
N ARG A 75 -1.27 -5.37 -17.62
CA ARG A 75 0.02 -4.70 -17.81
C ARG A 75 0.85 -4.82 -16.52
N PRO A 76 2.19 -4.81 -16.60
CA PRO A 76 3.11 -4.97 -15.47
C PRO A 76 2.76 -4.17 -14.21
N MET A 77 2.39 -2.89 -14.37
CA MET A 77 1.99 -2.01 -13.27
C MET A 77 0.80 -2.54 -12.47
N TYR A 78 -0.19 -3.12 -13.15
CA TYR A 78 -1.40 -3.65 -12.50
C TYR A 78 -1.15 -5.02 -11.84
N TYR A 79 -0.15 -5.80 -12.30
CA TYR A 79 0.25 -7.02 -11.58
C TYR A 79 0.82 -6.70 -10.19
N PHE A 80 1.60 -5.63 -10.05
CA PHE A 80 2.05 -5.17 -8.73
C PHE A 80 0.91 -4.66 -7.85
N ILE A 81 -0.07 -3.96 -8.44
CA ILE A 81 -1.28 -3.54 -7.71
C ILE A 81 -2.11 -4.75 -7.27
N GLY A 82 -2.24 -5.76 -8.12
CA GLY A 82 -2.88 -7.03 -7.78
C GLY A 82 -2.13 -7.76 -6.66
N ASN A 83 -0.79 -7.79 -6.70
CA ASN A 83 0.01 -8.39 -5.63
C ASN A 83 -0.19 -7.68 -4.30
N LEU A 84 -0.24 -6.35 -4.31
CA LEU A 84 -0.51 -5.53 -3.13
C LEU A 84 -1.93 -5.81 -2.57
N ALA A 85 -2.94 -5.88 -3.43
CA ALA A 85 -4.29 -6.25 -3.01
C ALA A 85 -4.35 -7.68 -2.43
N LEU A 86 -3.58 -8.62 -2.99
CA LEU A 86 -3.48 -9.98 -2.46
C LEU A 86 -2.81 -10.00 -1.08
N SER A 87 -1.70 -9.29 -0.88
CA SER A 87 -1.05 -9.21 0.44
C SER A 87 -1.95 -8.57 1.49
N ASP A 88 -2.69 -7.53 1.12
CA ASP A 88 -3.61 -6.82 2.02
C ASP A 88 -4.85 -7.68 2.37
N LEU A 89 -5.37 -8.43 1.39
CA LEU A 89 -6.42 -9.44 1.63
C LEU A 89 -5.94 -10.50 2.63
N LEU A 90 -4.75 -11.07 2.41
CA LEU A 90 -4.18 -12.07 3.30
C LEU A 90 -3.87 -11.49 4.69
N ALA A 91 -3.48 -10.21 4.79
CA ALA A 91 -3.33 -9.53 6.08
C ALA A 91 -4.66 -9.45 6.82
N GLY A 92 -5.76 -9.11 6.14
CA GLY A 92 -7.10 -9.11 6.73
C GLY A 92 -7.53 -10.50 7.21
N VAL A 93 -7.28 -11.55 6.42
CA VAL A 93 -7.57 -12.94 6.79
C VAL A 93 -6.72 -13.39 7.98
N ALA A 94 -5.41 -13.15 7.93
CA ALA A 94 -4.48 -13.48 9.01
C ALA A 94 -4.85 -12.77 10.31
N TYR A 95 -5.26 -11.49 10.24
CA TYR A 95 -5.64 -10.74 11.43
C TYR A 95 -6.99 -11.19 11.99
N THR A 96 -7.94 -11.52 11.12
CA THR A 96 -9.20 -12.16 11.54
C THR A 96 -8.94 -13.47 12.27
N ALA A 97 -8.08 -14.33 11.71
CA ALA A 97 -7.66 -15.57 12.37
C ALA A 97 -6.94 -15.29 13.71
N ASN A 98 -6.09 -14.27 13.77
CA ASN A 98 -5.41 -13.85 15.00
C ASN A 98 -6.40 -13.46 16.12
N LEU A 99 -7.45 -12.70 15.77
CA LEU A 99 -8.50 -12.29 16.70
C LEU A 99 -9.35 -13.49 17.16
N LEU A 100 -9.72 -14.39 16.24
CA LEU A 100 -10.54 -15.57 16.54
C LEU A 100 -9.80 -16.64 17.36
N LEU A 101 -8.47 -16.72 17.22
CA LEU A 101 -7.59 -17.63 17.95
C LEU A 101 -6.94 -16.98 19.18
N SER A 102 -7.28 -15.73 19.49
CA SER A 102 -6.80 -15.02 20.68
C SER A 102 -7.60 -15.38 21.95
N GLY A 103 -7.18 -14.85 23.10
CA GLY A 103 -7.82 -15.13 24.40
C GLY A 103 -7.54 -16.55 24.88
N HIS A 104 -8.54 -17.20 25.50
CA HIS A 104 -8.41 -18.55 26.08
C HIS A 104 -7.91 -19.60 25.06
N LYS A 105 -8.31 -19.47 23.78
CA LYS A 105 -7.86 -20.38 22.71
C LYS A 105 -6.36 -20.30 22.44
N THR A 106 -5.69 -19.21 22.81
CA THR A 106 -4.23 -19.06 22.65
C THR A 106 -3.47 -20.12 23.44
N TYR A 107 -3.97 -20.49 24.62
CA TYR A 107 -3.30 -21.45 25.50
C TYR A 107 -3.51 -22.91 25.09
N SER A 108 -4.41 -23.16 24.12
CA SER A 108 -4.63 -24.48 23.51
C SER A 108 -3.83 -24.68 22.22
N LEU A 109 -3.08 -23.67 21.77
CA LEU A 109 -2.24 -23.75 20.58
C LEU A 109 -0.90 -24.39 20.93
N THR A 110 -0.34 -25.13 19.97
CA THR A 110 1.08 -25.50 20.02
C THR A 110 1.96 -24.28 19.68
N PRO A 111 3.22 -24.22 20.14
CA PRO A 111 4.14 -23.12 19.81
C PRO A 111 4.27 -22.90 18.30
N ASN A 112 4.30 -23.98 17.50
CA ASN A 112 4.40 -23.88 16.04
C ASN A 112 3.14 -23.25 15.43
N GLN A 113 1.94 -23.63 15.87
CA GLN A 113 0.70 -22.98 15.45
C GLN A 113 0.66 -21.50 15.86
N TRP A 114 1.18 -21.18 17.05
CA TRP A 114 1.31 -19.80 17.52
C TRP A 114 2.25 -18.98 16.62
N PHE A 115 3.41 -19.51 16.24
CA PHE A 115 4.30 -18.83 15.31
C PHE A 115 3.72 -18.71 13.91
N VAL A 116 2.96 -19.69 13.42
CA VAL A 116 2.27 -19.56 12.13
C VAL A 116 1.22 -18.44 12.19
N ARG A 117 0.48 -18.36 13.30
CA ARG A 117 -0.53 -17.31 13.53
C ARG A 117 0.10 -15.91 13.49
N GLU A 118 1.13 -15.65 14.29
CA GLU A 118 1.80 -14.33 14.31
C GLU A 118 2.66 -14.10 13.06
N GLY A 119 3.37 -15.13 12.61
CA GLY A 119 4.22 -15.10 11.42
C GLY A 119 3.45 -14.79 10.14
N SER A 120 2.22 -15.30 9.99
CA SER A 120 1.37 -14.98 8.84
C SER A 120 1.09 -13.48 8.69
N MET A 121 0.94 -12.76 9.80
CA MET A 121 0.82 -11.29 9.82
C MET A 121 2.11 -10.61 9.35
N PHE A 122 3.28 -11.09 9.82
CA PHE A 122 4.58 -10.59 9.37
C PHE A 122 4.83 -10.83 7.88
N VAL A 123 4.44 -12.00 7.36
CA VAL A 123 4.56 -12.34 5.94
C VAL A 123 3.69 -11.40 5.10
N ALA A 124 2.42 -11.24 5.46
CA ALA A 124 1.49 -10.38 4.73
C ALA A 124 1.94 -8.91 4.74
N LEU A 125 2.39 -8.41 5.90
CA LEU A 125 3.00 -7.10 6.05
C LEU A 125 4.21 -6.93 5.13
N SER A 126 5.15 -7.86 5.21
CA SER A 126 6.38 -7.83 4.41
C SER A 126 6.07 -7.78 2.91
N ALA A 127 5.12 -8.62 2.46
CA ALA A 127 4.73 -8.67 1.05
C ALA A 127 4.09 -7.36 0.59
N SER A 128 3.28 -6.72 1.43
CA SER A 128 2.66 -5.42 1.15
C SER A 128 3.72 -4.31 1.03
N VAL A 129 4.70 -4.26 1.95
CA VAL A 129 5.79 -3.26 1.94
C VAL A 129 6.68 -3.39 0.71
N PHE A 130 7.12 -4.61 0.38
CA PHE A 130 7.92 -4.84 -0.82
C PHE A 130 7.12 -4.54 -2.11
N SER A 131 5.83 -4.83 -2.13
CA SER A 131 4.94 -4.46 -3.25
C SER A 131 4.84 -2.94 -3.42
N LEU A 132 4.66 -2.19 -2.32
CA LEU A 132 4.64 -0.73 -2.34
C LEU A 132 5.98 -0.15 -2.84
N LEU A 133 7.10 -0.71 -2.41
CA LEU A 133 8.43 -0.32 -2.88
C LEU A 133 8.60 -0.59 -4.37
N ALA A 134 8.19 -1.76 -4.85
CA ALA A 134 8.23 -2.10 -6.27
C ALA A 134 7.38 -1.13 -7.11
N ILE A 135 6.17 -0.79 -6.64
CA ILE A 135 5.30 0.20 -7.28
C ILE A 135 5.98 1.58 -7.31
N ALA A 136 6.60 2.00 -6.21
CA ALA A 136 7.31 3.29 -6.14
C ALA A 136 8.49 3.35 -7.12
N ILE A 137 9.29 2.29 -7.20
CA ILE A 137 10.42 2.16 -8.13
C ILE A 137 9.92 2.18 -9.59
N GLU A 138 8.90 1.39 -9.92
CA GLU A 138 8.34 1.32 -11.27
C GLU A 138 7.78 2.69 -11.71
N ARG A 139 7.07 3.39 -10.81
CA ARG A 139 6.58 4.75 -11.05
C ARG A 139 7.73 5.73 -11.26
N TYR A 140 8.78 5.65 -10.45
CA TYR A 140 9.97 6.49 -10.61
C TYR A 140 10.64 6.28 -11.97
N ILE A 141 10.87 5.03 -12.37
CA ILE A 141 11.48 4.67 -13.66
C ILE A 141 10.61 5.16 -14.82
N THR A 142 9.29 4.95 -14.75
CA THR A 142 8.34 5.38 -15.80
C THR A 142 8.35 6.89 -15.97
N MET A 143 8.35 7.65 -14.87
CA MET A 143 8.43 9.12 -14.93
C MET A 143 9.78 9.62 -15.40
N LEU A 144 10.88 8.95 -15.03
CA LEU A 144 12.22 9.28 -15.51
C LEU A 144 12.33 9.14 -17.02
N LYS A 145 11.97 7.96 -17.55
CA LYS A 145 12.29 7.55 -18.91
C LYS A 145 11.39 8.19 -19.98
N MET A 146 10.27 8.84 -19.62
CA MET A 146 9.27 9.39 -20.57
C MET A 146 8.89 8.43 -21.71
N LYS A 147 9.16 7.13 -21.56
CA LYS A 147 8.83 6.12 -22.54
C LYS A 147 7.49 5.53 -22.13
N LEU A 148 6.53 5.54 -23.06
CA LEU A 148 5.50 4.51 -23.07
C LEU A 148 6.24 3.19 -22.98
N HIS A 149 6.09 2.51 -21.84
CA HIS A 149 6.80 1.28 -21.53
C HIS A 149 6.28 0.16 -22.45
N ASN A 150 6.76 0.17 -23.69
CA ASN A 150 6.40 -0.78 -24.73
C ASN A 150 7.43 -1.92 -24.65
N GLY A 151 7.22 -2.81 -23.67
CA GLY A 151 8.04 -4.00 -23.47
C GLY A 151 8.67 -4.12 -22.08
N SER A 152 7.87 -4.16 -21.01
CA SER A 152 8.32 -4.95 -19.84
C SER A 152 7.98 -6.40 -20.15
N ASN A 153 8.97 -7.27 -20.12
CA ASN A 153 8.73 -8.71 -20.08
C ASN A 153 7.91 -9.01 -18.83
N SER A 154 6.65 -9.47 -18.98
CA SER A 154 5.79 -9.85 -17.85
C SER A 154 6.49 -10.84 -16.93
N PHE A 155 7.40 -11.66 -17.47
CA PHE A 155 8.30 -12.54 -16.72
C PHE A 155 9.08 -11.83 -15.61
N ARG A 156 9.64 -10.63 -15.88
CA ARG A 156 10.37 -9.86 -14.86
C ARG A 156 9.48 -9.46 -13.70
N SER A 157 8.23 -9.07 -13.99
CA SER A 157 7.26 -8.73 -12.94
C SER A 157 6.90 -9.94 -12.09
N PHE A 158 6.68 -11.11 -12.71
CA PHE A 158 6.43 -12.34 -11.96
C PHE A 158 7.63 -12.74 -11.11
N LEU A 159 8.86 -12.66 -11.63
CA LEU A 159 10.08 -12.95 -10.86
C LEU A 159 10.20 -12.03 -9.64
N LEU A 160 9.96 -10.72 -9.78
CA LEU A 160 9.99 -9.78 -8.67
C LEU A 160 8.88 -10.07 -7.63
N ILE A 161 7.69 -10.43 -8.08
CA ILE A 161 6.58 -10.83 -7.20
C ILE A 161 6.95 -12.11 -6.44
N SER A 162 7.46 -13.13 -7.13
CA SER A 162 7.91 -14.37 -6.48
C SER A 162 9.03 -14.12 -5.47
N ALA A 163 10.02 -13.30 -5.82
CA ALA A 163 11.09 -12.91 -4.91
C ALA A 163 10.55 -12.17 -3.67
N CYS A 164 9.59 -11.27 -3.86
CA CYS A 164 8.90 -10.59 -2.76
C CYS A 164 8.27 -11.61 -1.79
N TRP A 165 7.49 -12.57 -2.29
CA TRP A 165 6.87 -13.59 -1.44
C TRP A 165 7.88 -14.49 -0.74
N VAL A 166 8.95 -14.90 -1.43
CA VAL A 166 10.01 -15.73 -0.84
C VAL A 166 10.70 -14.98 0.29
N ILE A 167 11.11 -13.73 0.06
CA ILE A 167 11.75 -12.91 1.10
C ILE A 167 10.80 -12.67 2.27
N SER A 168 9.52 -12.39 2.00
CA SER A 168 8.51 -12.22 3.04
C SER A 168 8.27 -13.48 3.87
N ALA A 169 8.20 -14.65 3.23
CA ALA A 169 8.06 -15.94 3.90
C ALA A 169 9.29 -16.26 4.76
N ILE A 170 10.51 -16.00 4.25
CA ILE A 170 11.74 -16.16 5.02
C ILE A 170 11.71 -15.25 6.24
N LEU A 171 11.50 -13.94 6.05
CA LEU A 171 11.47 -12.97 7.15
C LEU A 171 10.43 -13.32 8.22
N GLY A 172 9.21 -13.67 7.83
CA GLY A 172 8.16 -14.06 8.78
C GLY A 172 8.37 -15.43 9.43
N GLY A 173 9.13 -16.32 8.77
CA GLY A 173 9.41 -17.68 9.23
C GLY A 173 10.68 -17.83 10.08
N LEU A 174 11.58 -16.84 10.13
CA LEU A 174 12.82 -16.87 10.92
C LEU A 174 12.62 -17.31 12.40
N PRO A 175 11.57 -16.88 13.12
CA PRO A 175 11.33 -17.34 14.49
C PRO A 175 11.05 -18.85 14.59
N ILE A 176 10.37 -19.42 13.59
CA ILE A 176 10.11 -20.86 13.49
C ILE A 176 11.42 -21.62 13.25
N MET A 177 12.32 -21.03 12.47
CA MET A 177 13.63 -21.60 12.13
C MET A 177 14.68 -21.48 13.26
N GLY A 178 14.35 -20.82 14.38
CA GLY A 178 15.19 -20.79 15.57
C GLY A 178 15.42 -19.41 16.19
N TRP A 179 15.06 -18.31 15.51
CA TRP A 179 15.24 -16.97 16.08
C TRP A 179 14.09 -16.56 17.01
N ASN A 180 13.88 -17.37 18.05
CA ASN A 180 12.85 -17.18 19.08
C ASN A 180 13.51 -17.10 20.48
N CYS A 181 12.70 -16.97 21.52
CA CYS A 181 13.18 -16.84 22.91
C CYS A 181 12.73 -18.00 23.82
N LYS A 182 12.38 -19.16 23.24
CA LYS A 182 11.80 -20.31 23.99
C LYS A 182 12.62 -20.72 25.21
N ASP A 183 13.95 -20.73 25.06
CA ASP A 183 14.88 -21.19 26.09
C ASP A 183 15.37 -20.06 27.01
N LEU A 184 15.05 -18.80 26.70
CA LEU A 184 15.56 -17.64 27.43
C LEU A 184 14.52 -16.52 27.55
N LEU A 185 13.70 -16.64 28.60
CA LEU A 185 12.57 -15.74 28.88
C LEU A 185 12.98 -14.26 28.98
N SER A 186 14.16 -13.95 29.51
CA SER A 186 14.64 -12.57 29.71
C SER A 186 14.73 -11.76 28.40
N ASN A 187 14.86 -12.45 27.26
CA ASN A 187 14.97 -11.85 25.94
C ASN A 187 13.63 -11.81 25.18
N CYS A 188 12.53 -12.24 25.80
CA CYS A 188 11.22 -12.24 25.18
C CYS A 188 10.56 -10.85 25.14
N SER A 189 9.83 -10.61 24.06
CA SER A 189 9.00 -9.42 23.86
C SER A 189 7.72 -9.49 24.70
N THR A 190 7.28 -8.37 25.27
CA THR A 190 5.99 -8.30 25.99
C THR A 190 4.83 -8.32 25.00
N VAL A 191 4.98 -7.66 23.84
CA VAL A 191 3.94 -7.61 22.80
C VAL A 191 3.72 -9.00 22.19
N LEU A 192 4.80 -9.71 21.85
CA LEU A 192 4.80 -11.05 21.27
C LEU A 192 5.60 -12.02 22.16
N PRO A 193 4.95 -12.72 23.12
CA PRO A 193 5.65 -13.45 24.19
C PRO A 193 6.67 -14.51 23.77
N LEU A 194 6.58 -15.11 22.58
CA LEU A 194 7.56 -16.11 22.11
C LEU A 194 8.61 -15.53 21.14
N TYR A 195 8.50 -14.25 20.78
CA TYR A 195 9.44 -13.59 19.88
C TYR A 195 10.61 -13.00 20.65
N HIS A 196 11.81 -13.15 20.09
CA HIS A 196 13.02 -12.54 20.64
C HIS A 196 13.03 -11.03 20.37
N LYS A 197 13.37 -10.21 21.38
CA LYS A 197 13.46 -8.74 21.25
C LYS A 197 14.36 -8.27 20.10
N HIS A 198 15.55 -8.86 19.92
CA HIS A 198 16.43 -8.56 18.78
C HIS A 198 15.82 -8.86 17.41
N TYR A 199 15.02 -9.92 17.28
CA TYR A 199 14.28 -10.17 16.03
C TYR A 199 13.26 -9.05 15.77
N ILE A 200 12.51 -8.64 16.80
CA ILE A 200 11.53 -7.53 16.67
C ILE A 200 12.24 -6.23 16.29
N LEU A 201 13.40 -5.94 16.89
CA LEU A 201 14.23 -4.79 16.54
C LEU A 201 14.73 -4.85 15.09
N PHE A 202 15.22 -6.01 14.66
CA PHE A 202 15.66 -6.24 13.28
C PHE A 202 14.53 -5.97 12.28
N CYS A 203 13.36 -6.61 12.46
CA CYS A 203 12.20 -6.41 11.59
C CYS A 203 11.73 -4.95 11.59
N THR A 204 11.64 -4.33 12.76
CA THR A 204 11.21 -2.93 12.89
C THR A 204 12.17 -1.99 12.16
N THR A 205 13.48 -2.23 12.27
CA THR A 205 14.51 -1.43 11.59
C THR A 205 14.44 -1.61 10.07
N VAL A 206 14.35 -2.86 9.59
CA VAL A 206 14.23 -3.19 8.16
C VAL A 206 12.98 -2.57 7.56
N PHE A 207 11.81 -2.76 8.18
CA PHE A 207 10.56 -2.19 7.67
C PHE A 207 10.59 -0.66 7.73
N THR A 208 11.06 -0.04 8.81
CA THR A 208 11.17 1.42 8.89
C THR A 208 12.08 1.97 7.78
N GLY A 209 13.22 1.31 7.51
CA GLY A 209 14.12 1.69 6.42
C GLY A 209 13.48 1.56 5.03
N LEU A 210 12.78 0.46 4.77
CA LEU A 210 12.03 0.25 3.52
C LEU A 210 10.98 1.34 3.34
N LEU A 211 10.24 1.67 4.39
CA LEU A 211 9.18 2.67 4.34
C LEU A 211 9.72 4.08 4.16
N LEU A 212 10.83 4.42 4.82
CA LEU A 212 11.54 5.67 4.59
C LEU A 212 12.03 5.77 3.13
N SER A 213 12.51 4.66 2.54
CA SER A 213 12.94 4.65 1.14
C SER A 213 11.78 4.96 0.18
N ILE A 214 10.57 4.45 0.47
CA ILE A 214 9.36 4.75 -0.30
C ILE A 214 9.03 6.24 -0.22
N VAL A 215 9.07 6.82 0.99
CA VAL A 215 8.86 8.26 1.20
C VAL A 215 9.85 9.08 0.37
N VAL A 216 11.14 8.75 0.44
CA VAL A 216 12.20 9.44 -0.32
C VAL A 216 11.95 9.32 -1.82
N LEU A 217 11.59 8.15 -2.33
CA LEU A 217 11.27 7.95 -3.75
C LEU A 217 10.09 8.83 -4.20
N TYR A 218 9.00 8.88 -3.42
CA TYR A 218 7.87 9.75 -3.74
C TYR A 218 8.22 11.24 -3.69
N CYS A 219 9.04 11.67 -2.73
CA CYS A 219 9.56 13.04 -2.67
C CYS A 219 10.44 13.38 -3.89
N ARG A 220 11.27 12.44 -4.36
CA ARG A 220 12.08 12.58 -5.57
C ARG A 220 11.24 12.65 -6.83
N ILE A 221 10.24 11.76 -6.97
CA ILE A 221 9.25 11.78 -8.05
C ILE A 221 8.58 13.16 -8.12
N TYR A 222 8.10 13.66 -6.98
CA TYR A 222 7.46 14.96 -6.88
C TYR A 222 8.38 16.10 -7.32
N SER A 223 9.59 16.14 -6.77
CA SER A 223 10.58 17.19 -7.07
C SER A 223 10.92 17.22 -8.56
N MET A 224 11.02 16.05 -9.20
CA MET A 224 11.26 15.94 -10.64
C MET A 224 10.09 16.48 -11.45
N VAL A 225 8.85 16.10 -11.11
CA VAL A 225 7.65 16.60 -11.80
C VAL A 225 7.52 18.12 -11.65
N ARG A 226 7.77 18.66 -10.45
CA ARG A 226 7.73 20.11 -10.20
C ARG A 226 8.80 20.85 -10.98
N THR A 227 10.03 20.33 -11.02
CA THR A 227 11.13 20.95 -11.77
C THR A 227 10.84 20.95 -13.28
N ARG A 228 10.31 19.85 -13.83
CA ARG A 228 9.90 19.76 -15.24
C ARG A 228 8.73 20.70 -15.56
N SER A 229 7.73 20.78 -14.68
CA SER A 229 6.60 21.72 -14.82
C SER A 229 7.07 23.18 -14.85
N ARG A 230 7.96 23.59 -13.93
CA ARG A 230 8.54 24.96 -13.90
C ARG A 230 9.33 25.29 -15.16
N ARG A 231 10.14 24.36 -15.68
CA ARG A 231 10.90 24.55 -16.94
C ARG A 231 9.99 24.70 -18.17
N LEU A 232 8.86 24.00 -18.20
CA LEU A 232 7.88 24.11 -19.29
C LEU A 232 7.07 25.41 -19.24
N THR A 233 6.74 25.89 -18.03
CA THR A 233 6.10 27.20 -17.81
C THR A 233 6.99 28.36 -18.28
N PHE A 234 8.31 28.27 -18.08
CA PHE A 234 9.25 29.30 -18.57
C PHE A 234 9.33 29.37 -20.11
N ARG A 235 8.88 28.33 -20.83
CA ARG A 235 8.96 28.24 -22.31
C ARG A 235 7.62 28.50 -23.05
N LYS A 236 6.47 28.69 -22.37
CA LYS A 236 5.14 28.85 -23.04
C LYS A 236 4.15 29.73 -22.27
N ASN A 237 3.28 30.44 -23.02
CA ASN A 237 2.21 31.35 -22.56
C ASN A 237 1.47 30.97 -21.26
N ILE A 238 1.15 32.00 -20.46
CA ILE A 238 0.56 32.01 -19.10
C ILE A 238 -0.62 31.03 -18.90
N THR A 239 -1.46 30.82 -19.91
CA THR A 239 -2.65 29.93 -19.82
C THR A 239 -2.32 28.42 -19.81
N LYS A 240 -1.15 27.98 -20.29
CA LYS A 240 -0.69 26.58 -20.15
C LYS A 240 0.04 26.34 -18.81
N ALA A 241 0.59 27.39 -18.22
CA ALA A 241 1.28 27.36 -16.94
C ALA A 241 0.33 27.06 -15.77
N THR A 242 -0.84 27.72 -15.74
CA THR A 242 -1.89 27.49 -14.73
C THR A 242 -2.40 26.05 -14.75
N ARG A 243 -2.70 25.50 -15.93
CA ARG A 243 -3.15 24.10 -16.08
C ARG A 243 -2.08 23.06 -15.71
N SER A 244 -0.79 23.39 -15.90
CA SER A 244 0.34 22.56 -15.46
C SER A 244 0.50 22.60 -13.93
N SER A 245 0.32 23.78 -13.34
CA SER A 245 0.34 24.00 -11.89
C SER A 245 -0.76 23.20 -11.18
N GLU A 246 -2.00 23.25 -11.68
CA GLU A 246 -3.14 22.50 -11.14
C GLU A 246 -2.91 20.98 -11.14
N LYS A 247 -2.40 20.42 -12.24
CA LYS A 247 -2.05 19.00 -12.32
C LYS A 247 -0.94 18.62 -11.32
N SER A 248 0.06 19.50 -11.16
CA SER A 248 1.14 19.27 -10.20
C SER A 248 0.68 19.39 -8.74
N LEU A 249 -0.29 20.26 -8.46
CA LEU A 249 -0.90 20.42 -7.13
C LEU A 249 -1.83 19.25 -6.78
N ALA A 250 -2.60 18.75 -7.75
CA ALA A 250 -3.42 17.55 -7.57
C ALA A 250 -2.56 16.32 -7.26
N LEU A 251 -1.43 16.18 -7.97
CA LEU A 251 -0.46 15.11 -7.74
C LEU A 251 0.23 15.24 -6.36
N LEU A 252 0.56 16.47 -5.95
CA LEU A 252 1.08 16.77 -4.61
C LEU A 252 0.10 16.37 -3.51
N LYS A 253 -1.18 16.74 -3.65
CA LYS A 253 -2.22 16.37 -2.68
C LYS A 253 -2.30 14.86 -2.52
N THR A 254 -2.33 14.10 -3.62
CA THR A 254 -2.36 12.64 -3.53
C THR A 254 -1.11 12.05 -2.88
N VAL A 255 0.08 12.58 -3.16
CA VAL A 255 1.33 12.09 -2.53
C VAL A 255 1.35 12.41 -1.04
N ILE A 256 1.01 13.63 -0.64
CA ILE A 256 0.95 14.00 0.79
C ILE A 256 -0.06 13.12 1.52
N ILE A 257 -1.27 12.94 0.97
CA ILE A 257 -2.31 12.10 1.60
C ILE A 257 -1.80 10.66 1.78
N VAL A 258 -1.22 10.07 0.73
CA VAL A 258 -0.67 8.69 0.80
C VAL A 258 0.42 8.60 1.86
N LEU A 259 1.37 9.53 1.87
CA LEU A 259 2.48 9.54 2.83
C LEU A 259 1.99 9.76 4.27
N SER A 260 1.05 10.69 4.48
CA SER A 260 0.49 10.99 5.79
C SER A 260 -0.29 9.83 6.37
N VAL A 261 -1.14 9.19 5.57
CA VAL A 261 -1.87 7.97 5.96
C VAL A 261 -0.87 6.86 6.32
N PHE A 262 0.14 6.66 5.47
CA PHE A 262 1.13 5.63 5.67
C PHE A 262 1.89 5.80 6.99
N ILE A 263 2.40 7.00 7.28
CA ILE A 263 3.11 7.30 8.53
C ILE A 263 2.16 7.18 9.72
N ALA A 264 0.93 7.72 9.62
CA ALA A 264 -0.04 7.69 10.71
C ALA A 264 -0.46 6.27 11.10
N CYS A 265 -0.55 5.36 10.13
CA CYS A 265 -0.92 3.97 10.39
C CYS A 265 0.22 3.14 10.97
N TRP A 266 1.45 3.32 10.48
CA TRP A 266 2.58 2.44 10.82
C TRP A 266 3.45 2.93 11.98
N ALA A 267 3.67 4.25 12.08
CA ALA A 267 4.58 4.79 13.09
C ALA A 267 4.17 4.44 14.53
N PRO A 268 2.87 4.48 14.93
CA PRO A 268 2.47 4.12 16.28
C PRO A 268 2.85 2.68 16.65
N LEU A 269 2.69 1.73 15.72
CA LEU A 269 3.07 0.34 15.95
C LEU A 269 4.58 0.18 16.07
N PHE A 270 5.38 0.81 15.19
CA PHE A 270 6.83 0.71 15.28
C PHE A 270 7.40 1.36 16.54
N ILE A 271 6.83 2.50 16.97
CA ILE A 271 7.21 3.12 18.24
C ILE A 271 6.90 2.18 19.41
N LEU A 272 5.74 1.52 19.39
CA LEU A 272 5.38 0.52 20.41
C LEU A 272 6.36 -0.67 20.42
N LEU A 273 6.75 -1.19 19.27
CA LEU A 273 7.70 -2.30 19.16
C LEU A 273 9.12 -1.90 19.61
N LEU A 274 9.57 -0.68 19.28
CA LEU A 274 10.84 -0.16 19.79
C LEU A 274 10.80 0.03 21.31
N LEU A 275 9.67 0.51 21.85
CA LEU A 275 9.46 0.62 23.29
C LEU A 275 9.52 -0.77 23.96
N ASP A 276 8.93 -1.80 23.36
CA ASP A 276 8.96 -3.16 23.91
C ASP A 276 10.39 -3.75 23.97
N VAL A 277 11.22 -3.44 22.97
CA VAL A 277 12.64 -3.83 22.98
C VAL A 277 13.37 -3.18 24.16
N GLY A 278 13.18 -1.88 24.36
CA GLY A 278 13.86 -1.11 25.42
C GLY A 278 13.24 -1.22 26.82
N CYS A 279 11.99 -1.67 26.95
CA CYS A 279 11.30 -1.72 28.23
C CYS A 279 11.49 -3.06 28.95
N LYS A 280 11.61 -2.99 30.29
CA LYS A 280 11.59 -4.19 31.13
C LYS A 280 10.19 -4.82 31.12
N VAL A 281 10.15 -6.14 31.22
CA VAL A 281 8.90 -6.90 31.23
C VAL A 281 8.05 -6.48 32.44
N LYS A 282 6.72 -6.38 32.26
CA LYS A 282 5.75 -5.86 33.25
C LYS A 282 5.89 -4.38 33.64
N ALA A 283 6.85 -3.63 33.08
CA ALA A 283 7.05 -2.23 33.46
C ALA A 283 6.22 -1.23 32.62
N CYS A 284 5.91 -1.54 31.36
CA CYS A 284 5.22 -0.61 30.45
C CYS A 284 3.76 -1.03 30.19
N PRO A 285 2.75 -0.37 30.80
CA PRO A 285 1.33 -0.74 30.64
C PRO A 285 0.81 -0.62 29.21
N ILE A 286 1.38 0.28 28.41
CA ILE A 286 0.96 0.52 27.02
C ILE A 286 1.17 -0.71 26.12
N LEU A 287 2.13 -1.57 26.43
CA LEU A 287 2.44 -2.79 25.65
C LEU A 287 1.31 -3.83 25.68
N TYR A 288 0.44 -3.78 26.70
CA TYR A 288 -0.73 -4.65 26.83
C TYR A 288 -1.90 -4.20 25.95
N LYS A 289 -1.81 -3.01 25.34
CA LYS A 289 -2.81 -2.41 24.46
C LYS A 289 -2.40 -2.49 22.98
N ALA A 290 -1.50 -3.41 22.62
CA ALA A 290 -0.96 -3.56 21.26
C ALA A 290 -2.03 -3.81 20.17
N GLU A 291 -3.18 -4.39 20.53
CA GLU A 291 -4.29 -4.66 19.60
C GLU A 291 -4.77 -3.39 18.87
N TYR A 292 -4.84 -2.25 19.55
CA TYR A 292 -5.27 -0.98 18.94
C TYR A 292 -4.27 -0.47 17.89
N PHE A 293 -2.98 -0.64 18.16
CA PHE A 293 -1.90 -0.25 17.24
C PHE A 293 -1.84 -1.17 16.02
N LEU A 294 -2.10 -2.46 16.21
CA LEU A 294 -2.19 -3.44 15.12
C LEU A 294 -3.36 -3.15 14.19
N VAL A 295 -4.54 -2.85 14.72
CA VAL A 295 -5.71 -2.46 13.91
C VAL A 295 -5.42 -1.20 13.10
N LEU A 296 -4.81 -0.20 13.73
CA LEU A 296 -4.44 1.05 13.05
C LEU A 296 -3.47 0.81 11.89
N ALA A 297 -2.51 -0.11 12.06
CA ALA A 297 -1.61 -0.52 11.00
C ALA A 297 -2.35 -1.28 9.89
N VAL A 298 -3.25 -2.21 10.24
CA VAL A 298 -4.06 -2.98 9.28
C VAL A 298 -5.01 -2.10 8.48
N LEU A 299 -5.55 -1.02 9.07
CA LEU A 299 -6.39 -0.03 8.38
C LEU A 299 -5.69 0.67 7.20
N ASN A 300 -4.36 0.71 7.18
CA ASN A 300 -3.61 1.18 6.00
C ASN A 300 -4.02 0.43 4.73
N SER A 301 -4.33 -0.86 4.85
CA SER A 301 -4.75 -1.74 3.76
C SER A 301 -6.08 -1.30 3.11
N ALA A 302 -6.99 -0.67 3.87
CA ALA A 302 -8.24 -0.13 3.34
C ALA A 302 -8.01 1.15 2.52
N THR A 303 -6.89 1.84 2.73
CA THR A 303 -6.62 3.11 2.03
C THR A 303 -6.09 2.90 0.62
N ASN A 304 -5.50 1.75 0.34
CA ASN A 304 -4.91 1.40 -0.96
C ASN A 304 -5.94 1.46 -2.12
N PRO A 305 -7.12 0.79 -2.04
CA PRO A 305 -8.18 0.93 -3.04
C PRO A 305 -8.66 2.38 -3.26
N ILE A 306 -8.77 3.17 -2.19
CA ILE A 306 -9.17 4.58 -2.26
C ILE A 306 -8.13 5.37 -3.06
N ILE A 307 -6.84 5.16 -2.77
CA ILE A 307 -5.74 5.79 -3.50
C ILE A 307 -5.82 5.45 -4.99
N TYR A 308 -6.10 4.19 -5.34
CA TYR A 308 -6.20 3.76 -6.74
C TYR A 308 -7.36 4.41 -7.49
N THR A 309 -8.54 4.46 -6.87
CA THR A 309 -9.74 5.04 -7.49
C THR A 309 -9.63 6.56 -7.60
N LEU A 310 -8.91 7.24 -6.70
CA LEU A 310 -8.67 8.68 -6.79
C LEU A 310 -7.57 9.04 -7.81
N THR A 311 -6.49 8.23 -7.87
CA THR A 311 -5.32 8.55 -8.71
C THR A 311 -5.45 8.05 -10.15
N ASN A 312 -6.26 7.01 -10.40
CA ASN A 312 -6.39 6.39 -11.72
C ASN A 312 -7.84 6.40 -12.22
N LYS A 313 -8.14 7.30 -13.18
CA LYS A 313 -9.46 7.44 -13.80
C LYS A 313 -9.94 6.19 -14.55
N GLU A 314 -9.02 5.35 -15.03
CA GLU A 314 -9.39 4.10 -15.71
C GLU A 314 -9.85 3.06 -14.69
N MET A 315 -9.08 2.89 -13.61
CA MET A 315 -9.47 2.06 -12.46
C MET A 315 -10.80 2.51 -11.89
N ARG A 316 -10.98 3.81 -11.64
CA ARG A 316 -12.26 4.35 -11.14
C ARG A 316 -13.44 3.99 -12.02
N ARG A 317 -13.30 4.09 -13.35
CA ARG A 317 -14.37 3.72 -14.30
C ARG A 317 -14.67 2.22 -14.26
N ALA A 318 -13.65 1.38 -14.18
CA ALA A 318 -13.82 -0.07 -14.08
C ALA A 318 -14.50 -0.46 -12.74
N PHE A 319 -14.07 0.16 -11.63
CA PHE A 319 -14.70 0.02 -10.32
C PHE A 319 -16.20 0.34 -10.36
N ILE A 320 -16.55 1.53 -10.87
CA ILE A 320 -17.95 1.96 -10.99
C ILE A 320 -18.73 1.01 -11.89
N LYS A 321 -18.15 0.55 -13.01
CA LYS A 321 -18.82 -0.39 -13.90
C LYS A 321 -19.17 -1.70 -13.19
N ILE A 322 -18.28 -2.25 -12.37
CA ILE A 322 -18.54 -3.50 -11.66
C ILE A 322 -19.57 -3.30 -10.52
N LEU A 323 -19.48 -2.19 -9.77
CA LEU A 323 -20.48 -1.82 -8.76
C LEU A 323 -21.87 -1.60 -9.37
N CYS A 324 -21.93 -0.96 -10.54
CA CYS A 324 -23.16 -0.69 -11.27
C CYS A 324 -23.68 -1.92 -12.05
N CYS A 325 -22.86 -2.93 -12.35
CA CYS A 325 -23.35 -4.17 -12.97
C CYS A 325 -24.19 -5.04 -12.00
N CYS A 326 -24.25 -4.70 -10.70
CA CYS A 326 -25.27 -5.21 -9.78
C CYS A 326 -26.61 -4.44 -9.90
N LYS A 327 -26.68 -3.41 -10.76
CA LYS A 327 -27.89 -2.67 -11.12
C LYS A 327 -27.96 -2.49 -12.65
N CYS A 328 -28.61 -3.48 -13.29
CA CYS A 328 -29.11 -3.52 -14.67
C CYS A 328 -28.20 -4.09 -15.78
N PRO A 329 -28.78 -4.78 -16.80
CA PRO A 329 -28.07 -5.28 -17.97
C PRO A 329 -27.70 -4.13 -18.93
N PRO A 330 -26.77 -4.35 -19.87
CA PRO A 330 -26.39 -3.31 -20.82
C PRO A 330 -27.55 -3.09 -21.81
N ALA A 331 -28.16 -1.91 -21.75
CA ALA A 331 -28.89 -1.39 -22.89
C ALA A 331 -27.85 -1.00 -23.96
N ASP A 332 -27.81 -1.78 -25.02
CA ASP A 332 -27.22 -1.36 -26.29
C ASP A 332 -28.01 -0.15 -26.79
N SER A 333 -27.35 1.01 -26.85
CA SER A 333 -27.76 2.07 -27.77
C SER A 333 -26.59 3.00 -28.00
N GLY A 334 -25.98 2.86 -29.17
CA GLY A 334 -25.13 3.89 -29.74
C GLY A 334 -25.97 5.14 -29.98
N THR A 335 -25.77 6.18 -29.17
CA THR A 335 -26.32 7.50 -29.47
C THR A 335 -25.32 8.57 -29.07
N LYS A 336 -24.85 9.28 -30.10
CA LYS A 336 -23.92 10.40 -30.01
C LYS A 336 -24.49 11.49 -29.10
N PHE A 337 -23.82 11.77 -27.99
CA PHE A 337 -24.17 12.88 -27.10
C PHE A 337 -23.82 14.22 -27.76
N LYS A 338 -24.81 14.89 -28.38
CA LYS A 338 -24.75 16.33 -28.69
C LYS A 338 -25.09 17.10 -27.40
N ARG A 339 -24.25 18.07 -27.03
CA ARG A 339 -24.53 19.00 -25.92
C ARG A 339 -25.73 19.89 -26.28
N PRO A 340 -26.63 20.20 -25.33
CA PRO A 340 -27.66 21.20 -25.56
C PRO A 340 -27.10 22.62 -25.40
N ILE A 341 -27.55 23.49 -26.29
CA ILE A 341 -27.42 24.94 -26.26
C ILE A 341 -28.47 25.44 -25.26
N ILE A 342 -28.06 26.20 -24.25
CA ILE A 342 -28.96 26.99 -23.41
C ILE A 342 -28.69 28.46 -23.76
N GLY A 343 -29.69 29.09 -24.35
CA GLY A 343 -29.75 30.54 -24.53
C GLY A 343 -30.40 31.22 -23.33
N GLY A 344 -29.96 32.46 -23.08
CA GLY A 344 -30.76 33.52 -22.47
C GLY A 344 -30.75 33.62 -20.94
N MET A 345 -29.91 34.51 -20.41
CA MET A 345 -30.40 35.59 -19.53
C MET A 345 -29.40 36.75 -19.53
N GLU A 346 -29.88 37.92 -19.96
CA GLU A 346 -29.18 39.20 -20.02
C GLU A 346 -28.91 39.74 -18.61
N PHE A 347 -27.77 40.43 -18.44
CA PHE A 347 -27.67 41.52 -17.48
C PHE A 347 -26.78 42.63 -18.07
N SER A 348 -27.40 43.81 -18.15
CA SER A 348 -26.92 45.06 -18.75
C SER A 348 -25.54 45.52 -18.29
N ARG A 349 -24.76 46.08 -19.23
CA ARG A 349 -23.81 47.17 -18.95
C ARG A 349 -23.59 48.03 -20.20
N SER A 350 -24.29 49.16 -20.18
CA SER A 350 -23.96 50.50 -20.71
C SER A 350 -23.05 50.64 -21.93
N LYS A 351 -23.65 51.09 -23.04
CA LYS A 351 -22.97 51.81 -24.13
C LYS A 351 -22.55 53.21 -23.67
N SER A 352 -21.38 53.65 -24.12
CA SER A 352 -21.12 55.06 -24.42
C SER A 352 -20.42 55.09 -25.79
N ASP A 353 -21.02 55.84 -26.70
CA ASP A 353 -20.65 56.00 -28.10
C ASP A 353 -19.30 56.70 -28.28
N ASN A 354 -18.59 56.37 -29.36
CA ASN A 354 -18.07 57.43 -30.23
C ASN A 354 -17.80 56.90 -31.64
N SER A 355 -18.36 57.63 -32.60
CA SER A 355 -18.30 57.46 -34.04
C SER A 355 -17.06 58.11 -34.64
N SER A 356 -16.50 57.51 -35.69
CA SER A 356 -16.04 58.21 -36.91
C SER A 356 -15.48 57.22 -37.93
N HIS A 357 -16.20 57.10 -39.04
CA HIS A 357 -15.68 56.64 -40.33
C HIS A 357 -15.04 57.84 -41.06
N PRO A 358 -14.17 57.64 -42.07
CA PRO A 358 -14.72 57.56 -43.44
C PRO A 358 -13.96 56.63 -44.43
N GLN A 359 -14.72 56.24 -45.48
CA GLN A 359 -14.42 55.95 -46.90
C GLN A 359 -13.28 54.97 -47.28
N LYS A 360 -13.48 53.84 -47.96
CA LYS A 360 -14.06 53.49 -49.29
C LYS A 360 -13.30 54.09 -50.49
N GLU A 361 -12.63 53.25 -51.28
CA GLU A 361 -12.75 53.21 -52.75
C GLU A 361 -12.19 51.91 -53.37
N ASP A 362 -12.88 51.49 -54.43
CA ASP A 362 -12.80 50.25 -55.21
C ASP A 362 -11.65 50.26 -56.25
N GLY A 363 -11.33 49.10 -56.86
CA GLY A 363 -10.57 49.09 -58.12
C GLY A 363 -9.99 47.75 -58.58
N ASP A 364 -10.52 47.29 -59.71
CA ASP A 364 -10.34 46.05 -60.50
C ASP A 364 -8.92 45.51 -60.86
N HIS A 365 -8.95 44.23 -61.24
CA HIS A 365 -8.06 43.27 -61.94
C HIS A 365 -7.09 43.75 -63.08
N PRO A 366 -6.35 42.87 -63.81
CA PRO A 366 -5.29 41.90 -63.44
C PRO A 366 -4.08 41.95 -64.46
N GLU A 367 -3.34 40.84 -64.65
CA GLU A 367 -2.27 40.54 -65.64
C GLU A 367 -0.80 40.80 -65.22
N THR A 368 -0.01 39.75 -64.92
CA THR A 368 0.76 38.86 -65.82
C THR A 368 1.94 39.57 -66.49
N ILE A 369 3.18 39.10 -66.21
CA ILE A 369 4.24 38.77 -67.19
C ILE A 369 5.48 38.27 -66.42
N MET A 370 5.94 37.07 -66.81
CA MET A 370 7.26 36.50 -66.49
C MET A 370 8.39 37.38 -67.04
N SER A 371 9.57 37.36 -66.42
CA SER A 371 10.82 36.96 -67.12
C SER A 371 12.03 36.99 -66.18
N SER A 372 12.81 35.90 -66.25
CA SER A 372 14.28 35.81 -66.20
C SER A 372 15.00 36.51 -65.03
N GLY A 373 15.65 35.78 -64.12
CA GLY A 373 16.76 34.89 -64.45
C GLY A 373 18.05 35.70 -64.50
N ASN A 374 18.84 35.68 -63.43
CA ASN A 374 20.29 35.67 -63.59
C ASN A 374 21.02 35.02 -62.43
N VAL A 375 21.99 34.21 -62.86
CA VAL A 375 22.93 33.39 -62.10
C VAL A 375 24.10 34.24 -61.59
N THR A 376 24.87 33.65 -60.67
CA THR A 376 26.25 33.94 -60.21
C THR A 376 26.27 34.41 -58.75
N SER A 377 27.16 33.99 -57.88
CA SER A 377 28.16 32.91 -57.84
C SER A 377 28.72 32.95 -56.41
N SER A 378 28.97 31.78 -55.84
CA SER A 378 30.10 31.44 -54.97
C SER A 378 30.73 32.54 -54.09
N SER A 379 30.61 32.40 -52.76
CA SER A 379 31.72 32.04 -51.84
C SER A 379 31.20 31.90 -50.41
#